data_AF-A0A1G8BFM5-F1
#
_entry.id   AF-A0A1G8BFM5-F1
#
_cell.length_a   1.000
_cell.length_b   1.000
_cell.length_c   1.000
_cell.angle_alpha   90.00
_cell.angle_beta   90.00
_cell.angle_gamma   90.00
#
_symmetry.space_group_name_H-M   'P 1'
#
loop_
_entity.id
_entity.type
_entity.pdbx_description
1 polymer ?
#
loop_
_entity_poly.entity_id
_entity_poly.type
_entity_poly.pdbx_seq_one_letter_code
_entity_poly.pdbx_strand_id
1 'polypeptide(L)'
;MNDTLEEIADNAKAEKPDLAWRLIGGAVAMGVGFATRKLIEYGWRKTTGKKPPANPESLEVGLAEAVGFAVVMGVGMEVARIVATRAAAKRYQAWSSAAAKATSHKV
;
A
#
# COMPACT_ATOMS: atom_id res chain seq x y z
N MET A 1 16.32 42.98 0.45
CA MET A 1 17.38 41.94 0.48
C MET A 1 17.38 41.16 1.79
N ASN A 2 16.75 41.65 2.86
CA ASN A 2 16.54 40.89 4.10
C ASN A 2 15.27 40.01 4.03
N ASP A 3 14.24 40.46 3.30
CA ASP A 3 12.96 39.75 3.14
C ASP A 3 13.11 38.43 2.38
N THR A 4 13.99 38.43 1.37
CA THR A 4 14.35 37.22 0.62
C THR A 4 15.07 36.19 1.48
N LEU A 5 15.76 36.58 2.56
CA LEU A 5 16.47 35.64 3.44
C LEU A 5 15.55 35.04 4.50
N GLU A 6 14.55 35.80 4.95
CA GLU A 6 13.53 35.31 5.88
C GLU A 6 12.56 34.35 5.19
N GLU A 7 12.20 34.56 3.92
CA GLU A 7 11.32 33.66 3.16
C GLU A 7 11.92 32.26 2.93
N ILE A 8 13.24 32.17 2.69
CA ILE A 8 13.95 30.87 2.60
C ILE A 8 14.09 30.20 3.97
N ALA A 9 14.28 30.99 5.02
CA ALA A 9 14.35 30.46 6.39
C ALA A 9 12.98 29.97 6.91
N ASP A 10 11.89 30.61 6.48
CA ASP A 10 10.52 30.23 6.81
C ASP A 10 10.04 29.02 5.99
N ASN A 11 10.34 28.97 4.68
CA ASN A 11 10.11 27.78 3.85
C ASN A 11 10.90 26.56 4.36
N ALA A 12 12.14 26.75 4.82
CA ALA A 12 12.94 25.66 5.41
C ALA A 12 12.39 25.18 6.77
N LYS A 13 11.59 25.99 7.48
CA LYS A 13 10.90 25.55 8.71
C LYS A 13 9.58 24.82 8.42
N ALA A 14 9.01 24.97 7.23
CA ALA A 14 7.74 24.35 6.83
C ALA A 14 7.86 22.87 6.34
N GLU A 15 9.06 22.33 6.07
CA GLU A 15 9.24 20.95 5.57
C GLU A 15 9.38 19.84 6.63
N LYS A 16 8.80 20.01 7.83
CA LYS A 16 8.90 19.02 8.92
C LYS A 16 7.79 17.96 9.01
N PRO A 17 6.53 18.19 8.57
CA PRO A 17 5.51 17.15 8.63
C PRO A 17 5.77 16.00 7.66
N ASP A 18 6.43 16.27 6.52
CA ASP A 18 6.67 15.27 5.48
C ASP A 18 7.70 14.21 5.89
N LEU A 19 8.74 14.56 6.65
CA LEU A 19 9.74 13.60 7.07
C LEU A 19 9.19 12.61 8.09
N ALA A 20 8.45 13.09 9.09
CA ALA A 20 7.79 12.25 10.08
C ALA A 20 6.77 11.30 9.42
N TRP A 21 5.95 11.83 8.50
CA TRP A 21 5.01 11.00 7.74
C TRP A 21 5.68 9.99 6.83
N ARG A 22 6.80 10.35 6.17
CA ARG A 22 7.58 9.41 5.35
C ARG A 22 8.21 8.29 6.18
N LEU A 23 8.70 8.60 7.38
CA LEU A 23 9.25 7.60 8.30
C LEU A 23 8.16 6.63 8.79
N ILE A 24 6.98 7.17 9.16
CA ILE A 24 5.83 6.35 9.54
C ILE A 24 5.38 5.47 8.36
N GLY A 25 5.26 6.05 7.17
CA GLY A 25 4.91 5.32 5.95
C GLY A 25 5.91 4.20 5.64
N GLY A 26 7.20 4.47 5.79
CA GLY A 26 8.26 3.48 5.66
C GLY A 26 8.14 2.34 6.68
N ALA A 27 7.96 2.66 7.96
CA ALA A 27 7.79 1.67 9.03
C ALA A 27 6.55 0.78 8.80
N VAL A 28 5.43 1.39 8.38
CA VAL A 28 4.20 0.66 8.05
C VAL A 28 4.44 -0.25 6.84
N ALA A 29 5.08 0.24 5.78
CA ALA A 29 5.39 -0.57 4.61
C ALA A 29 6.27 -1.79 4.96
N MET A 30 7.27 -1.60 5.83
CA MET A 30 8.09 -2.71 6.33
C MET A 30 7.26 -3.73 7.11
N GLY A 31 6.38 -3.28 8.00
CA GLY A 31 5.48 -4.15 8.76
C GLY A 31 4.53 -4.94 7.86
N VAL A 32 3.93 -4.28 6.87
CA VAL A 32 3.04 -4.90 5.88
C VAL A 32 3.81 -5.92 5.04
N GLY A 33 5.02 -5.60 4.59
CA GLY A 33 5.87 -6.53 3.84
C GLY A 33 6.19 -7.80 4.64
N PHE A 34 6.58 -7.65 5.91
CA PHE A 34 6.90 -8.79 6.77
C PHE A 34 5.66 -9.66 7.05
N ALA A 35 4.52 -9.04 7.35
CA ALA A 35 3.25 -9.74 7.57
C ALA A 35 2.78 -10.48 6.32
N THR A 36 2.86 -9.83 5.15
CA THR A 36 2.50 -10.43 3.85
C THR A 36 3.35 -11.67 3.57
N ARG A 37 4.67 -11.58 3.76
CA ARG A 37 5.57 -12.71 3.59
C ARG A 37 5.20 -13.88 4.52
N LYS A 38 4.88 -13.60 5.79
CA LYS A 38 4.42 -14.63 6.73
C LYS A 38 3.09 -15.26 6.35
N LEU A 39 2.15 -14.47 5.86
CA LEU A 39 0.85 -14.96 5.38
C LEU A 39 1.01 -15.86 4.16
N ILE A 40 1.86 -15.47 3.20
CA ILE A 40 2.17 -16.29 2.03
C ILE A 40 2.86 -17.59 2.48
N GLU A 41 3.86 -17.52 3.37
CA GLU A 41 4.54 -18.69 3.93
C GLU A 41 3.57 -19.65 4.63
N TYR A 42 2.63 -19.12 5.40
CA TYR A 42 1.64 -19.90 6.12
C TYR A 42 0.59 -20.51 5.18
N GLY A 43 0.06 -19.71 4.25
CA GLY A 43 -0.89 -20.15 3.23
C GLY A 43 -0.30 -21.31 2.41
N TRP A 44 0.92 -21.13 1.90
CA TRP A 44 1.60 -22.15 1.09
C TRP A 44 1.93 -23.43 1.86
N ARG A 45 2.39 -23.31 3.12
CA ARG A 45 2.59 -24.50 3.96
C ARG A 45 1.29 -25.24 4.24
N LYS A 46 0.17 -24.52 4.39
CA LYS A 46 -1.13 -25.10 4.68
C LYS A 46 -1.78 -25.77 3.46
N THR A 47 -1.56 -25.23 2.26
CA THR A 47 -2.09 -25.80 1.01
C THR A 47 -1.20 -26.88 0.41
N THR A 48 0.12 -26.70 0.46
CA THR A 48 1.10 -27.51 -0.29
C THR A 48 1.98 -28.37 0.64
N GLY A 49 1.97 -28.13 1.95
CA GLY A 49 2.71 -28.95 2.94
C GLY A 49 4.22 -28.74 2.96
N LYS A 50 4.78 -27.85 2.14
CA LYS A 50 6.24 -27.58 2.02
C LYS A 50 6.55 -26.07 2.09
N LYS A 51 7.80 -25.72 2.43
CA LYS A 51 8.27 -24.32 2.52
C LYS A 51 8.14 -23.62 1.16
N PRO A 52 7.63 -22.38 1.08
CA PRO A 52 7.40 -21.69 -0.19
C PRO A 52 8.71 -21.50 -0.96
N PRO A 53 8.70 -21.71 -2.29
CA PRO A 53 9.86 -21.53 -3.13
C PRO A 53 10.26 -20.05 -3.14
N ALA A 54 11.40 -19.75 -2.51
CA ALA A 54 12.01 -18.43 -2.55
C ALA A 54 12.68 -18.13 -3.90
N ASN A 55 12.83 -19.15 -4.76
CA ASN A 55 13.39 -19.05 -6.10
C ASN A 55 12.37 -19.51 -7.15
N PRO A 56 11.65 -18.58 -7.80
CA PRO A 56 10.77 -18.90 -8.93
C PRO A 56 11.51 -19.46 -10.17
N GLU A 57 12.85 -19.45 -10.18
CA GLU A 57 13.74 -19.95 -11.23
C GLU A 57 14.23 -21.40 -11.00
N SER A 58 13.97 -22.01 -9.84
CA SER A 58 14.42 -23.39 -9.60
C SER A 58 13.44 -24.39 -10.21
N LEU A 59 13.96 -25.26 -11.09
CA LEU A 59 13.27 -26.36 -11.81
C LEU A 59 12.54 -27.38 -10.92
N GLU A 60 12.61 -27.26 -9.59
CA GLU A 60 11.84 -28.06 -8.61
C GLU A 60 10.41 -27.54 -8.40
N VAL A 61 10.09 -26.32 -8.84
CA VAL A 61 8.70 -25.85 -8.94
C VAL A 61 8.19 -26.31 -10.30
N GLY A 62 7.37 -27.36 -10.32
CA GLY A 62 6.82 -27.90 -11.57
C GLY A 62 6.10 -26.80 -12.35
N LEU A 63 6.22 -26.81 -13.69
CA LEU A 63 5.66 -25.78 -14.58
C LEU A 63 4.15 -25.54 -14.31
N ALA A 64 3.43 -26.60 -13.95
CA ALA A 64 2.02 -26.54 -13.54
C ALA A 64 1.79 -25.79 -12.21
N GLU A 65 2.70 -25.91 -11.25
CA GLU A 65 2.62 -25.22 -9.97
C GLU A 65 3.00 -23.74 -10.09
N ALA A 66 3.99 -23.42 -10.94
CA ALA A 66 4.34 -22.04 -11.28
C ALA A 66 3.18 -21.32 -12.01
N VAL A 67 2.57 -21.99 -13.00
CA VAL A 67 1.40 -21.46 -13.72
C VAL A 67 0.19 -21.32 -12.79
N GLY A 68 -0.06 -22.30 -11.91
CA GLY A 68 -1.12 -22.21 -10.91
C GLY A 68 -0.94 -21.01 -9.97
N PHE A 69 0.28 -20.78 -9.49
CA PHE A 69 0.60 -19.59 -8.68
C PHE A 69 0.42 -18.30 -9.47
N ALA A 70 0.89 -18.24 -10.72
CA ALA A 70 0.76 -17.05 -11.56
C ALA A 70 -0.71 -16.69 -11.82
N VAL A 71 -1.58 -17.67 -12.07
CA VAL A 71 -3.02 -17.43 -12.23
C VAL A 71 -3.65 -16.91 -10.94
N VAL A 72 -3.35 -17.53 -9.79
CA VAL A 72 -3.85 -17.08 -8.49
C VAL A 72 -3.40 -15.65 -8.18
N MET A 73 -2.13 -15.34 -8.42
CA MET A 73 -1.59 -14.00 -8.19
C MET A 73 -2.16 -12.98 -9.19
N GLY A 74 -2.30 -13.34 -10.47
CA GLY A 74 -2.86 -12.47 -11.49
C GLY A 74 -4.31 -12.12 -11.20
N VAL A 75 -5.16 -13.14 -10.94
CA VAL A 75 -6.57 -12.94 -10.59
C VAL A 75 -6.69 -12.22 -9.24
N GLY A 76 -5.90 -12.64 -8.25
CA GLY A 76 -5.91 -12.03 -6.91
C GLY A 76 -5.57 -10.55 -6.94
N MET A 77 -4.56 -10.16 -7.72
CA MET A 77 -4.14 -8.76 -7.85
C MET A 77 -5.20 -7.90 -8.55
N GLU A 78 -5.86 -8.44 -9.59
CA GLU A 78 -6.92 -7.71 -10.29
C GLU A 78 -8.15 -7.50 -9.39
N VAL A 79 -8.56 -8.53 -8.66
CA VAL A 79 -9.64 -8.43 -7.67
C VAL A 79 -9.27 -7.43 -6.58
N ALA A 80 -8.05 -7.50 -6.05
CA ALA A 80 -7.56 -6.58 -5.03
C ALA A 80 -7.60 -5.12 -5.51
N ARG A 81 -7.18 -4.86 -6.76
CA ARG A 81 -7.28 -3.53 -7.39
C ARG A 81 -8.73 -3.05 -7.43
N ILE A 82 -9.67 -3.86 -7.91
CA ILE A 82 -11.10 -3.48 -7.98
C ILE A 82 -11.64 -3.13 -6.59
N VAL A 83 -11.34 -3.96 -5.59
CA VAL A 83 -11.76 -3.73 -4.20
C VAL A 83 -11.14 -2.45 -3.65
N ALA A 84 -9.85 -2.24 -3.87
CA ALA A 84 -9.13 -1.04 -3.45
C ALA A 84 -9.72 0.23 -4.09
N THR A 85 -9.96 0.23 -5.40
CA THR A 85 -10.59 1.35 -6.11
C THR A 85 -11.99 1.64 -5.57
N ARG A 86 -12.81 0.60 -5.33
CA ARG A 86 -14.15 0.77 -4.73
C ARG A 86 -14.09 1.31 -3.30
N ALA A 87 -13.14 0.82 -2.50
CA ALA A 87 -12.95 1.30 -1.13
C ALA A 87 -12.51 2.77 -1.12
N ALA A 88 -11.55 3.14 -1.97
CA ALA A 88 -11.09 4.51 -2.14
C ALA A 88 -12.23 5.43 -2.59
N ALA A 89 -13.01 5.03 -3.58
CA ALA A 89 -14.17 5.79 -4.06
C ALA A 89 -15.22 6.01 -2.97
N LYS A 90 -15.57 4.97 -2.20
CA LYS A 90 -16.49 5.10 -1.05
C LYS A 90 -15.96 6.04 0.03
N ARG A 91 -14.67 5.94 0.36
CA ARG A 91 -14.02 6.80 1.36
C ARG A 91 -13.99 8.27 0.90
N TYR A 92 -13.67 8.49 -0.37
CA TYR A 92 -13.64 9.82 -0.98
C TYR A 92 -15.04 10.44 -1.03
N GLN A 93 -16.06 9.68 -1.43
CA GLN A 93 -17.46 10.13 -1.40
C GLN A 93 -17.91 10.50 0.01
N ALA A 94 -17.59 9.68 1.02
CA ALA A 94 -17.91 9.95 2.43
C ALA A 94 -17.26 11.26 2.94
N TRP A 95 -16.03 11.55 2.50
CA TRP A 95 -15.34 12.78 2.88
C TRP A 95 -15.86 14.00 2.09
N SER A 96 -16.13 13.85 0.80
CA SER A 96 -16.67 14.91 -0.06
C SER A 96 -18.09 15.34 0.34
N SER A 97 -18.92 14.39 0.79
CA SER A 97 -20.28 14.68 1.28
C SER A 97 -20.26 15.33 2.67
N ALA A 98 -19.30 14.99 3.52
CA ALA A 98 -19.04 15.72 4.76
C ALA A 98 -18.55 17.16 4.49
N ALA A 99 -17.68 17.35 3.49
CA ALA A 99 -17.19 18.67 3.08
C ALA A 99 -18.31 19.53 2.43
N ALA A 100 -19.14 18.94 1.55
CA ALA A 100 -20.27 19.62 0.92
C ALA A 100 -21.33 20.08 1.94
N LYS A 101 -21.55 19.28 3.00
CA LYS A 101 -22.46 19.63 4.09
C LYS A 101 -21.94 20.82 4.93
N ALA A 102 -20.63 20.98 5.07
CA ALA A 102 -20.02 22.11 5.77
C ALA A 102 -20.11 23.42 4.97
N THR A 103 -20.02 23.37 3.64
CA THR A 103 -20.16 24.56 2.78
C THR A 103 -21.60 25.06 2.70
N SER A 104 -22.60 24.16 2.77
CA SER A 104 -24.03 24.53 2.75
C SER A 104 -24.52 25.21 4.03
N HIS A 105 -23.77 25.18 5.12
CA HIS A 105 -24.17 25.83 6.39
C HIS A 105 -23.61 27.26 6.52
N LYS A 106 -22.88 27.75 5.51
CA LYS A 106 -22.22 29.06 5.52
C LYS A 106 -22.80 30.06 4.50
N VAL A 107 -23.91 29.72 3.85
CA VAL A 107 -24.72 30.58 2.97
C VAL A 107 -26.12 30.66 3.57
#